data_AF-A0A970WI25-F1
#
_entry.id   AF-A0A970WI25-F1
#
_cell.length_a   1.000
_cell.length_b   1.000
_cell.length_c   1.000
_cell.angle_alpha   90.00
_cell.angle_beta   90.00
_cell.angle_gamma   90.00
#
_symmetry.space_group_name_H-M   'P 1'
#
loop_
_entity.id
_entity.type
_entity.pdbx_description
1 polymer ?
#
loop_
_entity_poly.entity_id
_entity_poly.type
_entity_poly.pdbx_seq_one_letter_code
_entity_poly.pdbx_strand_id
1 'polypeptide(L)'
;MHVLFAELSPDDPQRMDARYLQLSEFWNELRTCGDSGATTWEVLDALETEITECLYRNPPDIDRAMSLTARAALMIAGFTEL
;
A
#
# COMPACT_ATOMS: atom_id res chain seq x y z
N MET A 1 -8.20 17.73 3.61
CA MET A 1 -9.02 16.54 3.91
C MET A 1 -8.03 15.44 4.29
N HIS A 2 -7.78 15.26 5.60
CA HIS A 2 -6.80 14.30 6.12
C HIS A 2 -7.47 12.93 6.24
N VAL A 3 -6.99 11.93 5.50
CA VAL A 3 -7.52 10.55 5.55
C VAL A 3 -6.64 9.68 6.44
N LEU A 4 -7.13 9.45 7.66
CA LEU A 4 -7.21 8.18 8.41
C LEU A 4 -5.98 7.23 8.45
N PHE A 5 -4.81 7.70 8.89
CA PHE A 5 -3.77 6.80 9.45
C PHE A 5 -3.46 7.11 10.93
N ALA A 6 -4.23 8.00 11.55
CA ALA A 6 -3.91 8.55 12.87
C ALA A 6 -4.43 7.76 14.08
N GLU A 7 -4.96 6.55 13.93
CA GLU A 7 -5.48 5.77 15.08
C GLU A 7 -4.98 4.32 15.10
N LEU A 8 -3.66 4.13 14.97
CA LEU A 8 -3.03 2.91 15.46
C LEU A 8 -2.92 3.02 17.00
N SER A 9 -3.91 2.46 17.70
CA SER A 9 -3.88 2.27 19.15
C SER A 9 -2.58 1.56 19.56
N PRO A 10 -1.85 2.05 20.57
CA PRO A 10 -0.55 1.49 20.99
C PRO A 10 -0.64 0.17 21.76
N ASP A 11 -1.83 -0.42 21.93
CA ASP A 11 -2.09 -1.54 22.85
C ASP A 11 -2.27 -2.92 22.15
N ASP A 12 -1.80 -3.09 20.91
CA ASP A 12 -1.74 -4.42 20.26
C ASP A 12 -0.28 -4.93 20.16
N PRO A 13 0.22 -5.60 21.22
CA PRO A 13 1.58 -6.10 21.27
C PRO A 13 1.66 -7.48 20.60
N GLN A 14 1.88 -7.54 19.28
CA GLN A 14 2.56 -8.69 18.66
C GLN A 14 2.92 -8.44 17.20
N ARG A 15 4.08 -7.80 17.01
CA ARG A 15 4.78 -7.61 15.73
C ARG A 15 3.86 -7.04 14.64
N MET A 16 3.75 -5.70 14.59
CA MET A 16 3.67 -5.06 13.27
C MET A 16 4.87 -5.59 12.49
N ASP A 17 4.59 -6.54 11.60
CA ASP A 17 5.59 -7.18 10.76
C ASP A 17 6.34 -6.06 10.04
N ALA A 18 7.67 -6.07 10.04
CA ALA A 18 8.45 -4.97 9.44
C ALA A 18 8.03 -4.72 7.98
N ARG A 19 7.47 -5.75 7.33
CA ARG A 19 6.86 -5.69 6.00
C ARG A 19 5.62 -4.80 5.94
N TYR A 20 4.79 -4.79 6.99
CA TYR A 20 3.63 -3.91 7.10
C TYR A 20 4.07 -2.45 7.17
N LEU A 21 5.07 -2.14 8.01
CA LEU A 21 5.59 -0.79 8.14
C LEU A 21 6.17 -0.28 6.81
N GLN A 22 6.99 -1.11 6.13
CA GLN A 22 7.51 -0.79 4.81
C GLN A 22 6.41 -0.53 3.78
N LEU A 23 5.32 -1.30 3.83
CA LEU A 23 4.18 -1.10 2.94
C LEU A 23 3.54 0.26 3.19
N SER A 24 3.20 0.56 4.44
CA SER A 24 2.57 1.83 4.82
C SER A 24 3.46 3.03 4.48
N GLU A 25 4.78 2.94 4.69
CA GLU A 25 5.72 4.00 4.33
C GLU A 25 5.73 4.27 2.82
N PHE A 26 5.79 3.22 1.99
CA PHE A 26 5.75 3.36 0.54
C PHE A 26 4.47 4.06 0.06
N TRP A 27 3.30 3.60 0.49
CA TRP A 27 2.02 4.18 0.05
C TRP A 27 1.82 5.60 0.58
N ASN A 28 2.32 5.90 1.79
CA ASN A 28 2.31 7.24 2.35
C ASN A 28 3.25 8.19 1.58
N GLU A 29 4.45 7.75 1.23
CA GLU A 29 5.38 8.52 0.40
C GLU A 29 4.82 8.75 -1.00
N LEU A 30 4.22 7.72 -1.60
CA LEU A 30 3.60 7.78 -2.93
C LEU A 30 2.50 8.83 -3.00
N ARG A 31 1.57 8.87 -2.03
CA ARG A 31 0.54 9.93 -1.94
C ARG A 31 1.13 11.32 -1.73
N THR A 32 2.27 11.42 -1.06
CA THR A 32 2.94 12.69 -0.76
C THR A 32 3.74 13.21 -1.96
N CYS A 33 4.29 12.33 -2.79
CA CYS A 33 5.15 12.65 -3.93
C CYS A 33 4.38 13.09 -5.19
N GLY A 34 3.05 13.21 -5.11
CA GLY A 34 2.10 13.63 -6.15
C GLY A 34 2.66 14.20 -7.45
N ASP A 35 2.62 13.40 -8.53
CA ASP A 35 2.09 13.73 -9.88
C ASP A 35 2.35 12.53 -10.83
N SER A 36 1.79 11.35 -10.54
CA SER A 36 1.99 10.16 -11.41
C SER A 36 1.11 10.16 -12.68
N GLY A 37 0.33 11.22 -12.92
CA GLY A 37 -0.70 11.27 -13.98
C GLY A 37 -1.99 10.56 -13.58
N ALA A 38 -3.14 11.02 -14.12
CA ALA A 38 -4.47 10.58 -13.71
C ALA A 38 -4.71 9.06 -13.86
N THR A 39 -4.23 8.46 -14.95
CA THR A 39 -4.38 7.03 -15.23
C THR A 39 -3.56 6.15 -14.28
N THR A 40 -2.42 6.64 -13.83
CA THR A 40 -1.57 5.92 -12.86
C THR A 40 -2.22 5.92 -11.49
N TRP A 41 -2.88 7.02 -11.11
CA TRP A 41 -3.63 7.10 -9.85
C TRP A 41 -4.83 6.15 -9.79
N GLU A 42 -5.60 6.01 -10.88
CA GLU A 42 -6.72 5.04 -10.92
C GLU A 42 -6.26 3.60 -10.71
N VAL A 43 -5.12 3.23 -11.30
CA VAL A 43 -4.54 1.88 -11.14
C VAL A 43 -3.95 1.69 -9.73
N LEU A 44 -3.29 2.73 -9.19
CA LEU A 44 -2.73 2.70 -7.84
C LEU A 44 -3.81 2.62 -6.76
N ASP A 45 -4.94 3.30 -6.92
CA ASP A 45 -6.09 3.26 -6.00
C ASP A 45 -6.72 1.86 -5.94
N ALA A 46 -6.86 1.21 -7.09
CA ALA A 46 -7.32 -0.17 -7.16
C ALA A 46 -6.37 -1.14 -6.42
N LEU A 47 -5.05 -0.96 -6.60
CA LEU A 47 -4.05 -1.76 -5.89
C LEU A 47 -4.03 -1.50 -4.39
N GLU A 48 -4.17 -0.25 -3.95
CA GLU A 48 -4.25 0.12 -2.53
C GLU A 48 -5.46 -0.57 -1.86
N THR A 49 -6.58 -0.62 -2.57
CA THR A 49 -7.79 -1.32 -2.13
C THR A 49 -7.54 -2.82 -1.98
N GLU A 50 -6.97 -3.49 -3.00
CA GLU A 50 -6.66 -4.93 -2.93
C GLU A 50 -5.65 -5.27 -1.80
N ILE A 51 -4.66 -4.40 -1.59
CA ILE A 51 -3.70 -4.53 -0.49
C ILE A 51 -4.41 -4.47 0.86
N THR A 52 -5.28 -3.47 1.03
CA THR A 52 -6.08 -3.31 2.24
C THR A 52 -6.91 -4.57 2.49
N GLU A 53 -7.59 -5.11 1.48
CA GLU A 53 -8.33 -6.38 1.61
C GLU A 53 -7.43 -7.56 2.01
N CYS A 54 -6.20 -7.65 1.49
CA CYS A 54 -5.24 -8.69 1.88
C CYS A 54 -4.82 -8.57 3.35
N LEU A 55 -4.65 -7.34 3.84
CA LEU A 55 -4.26 -7.04 5.22
C LEU A 55 -5.40 -7.23 6.23
N TYR A 56 -6.65 -6.96 5.82
CA TYR A 56 -7.84 -7.14 6.66
C TYR A 56 -8.37 -8.58 6.68
N ARG A 57 -7.87 -9.47 5.81
CA ARG A 57 -8.21 -10.90 5.80
C ARG A 57 -7.65 -11.60 7.05
N ASN A 58 -8.30 -12.67 7.52
CA ASN A 58 -7.80 -13.49 8.61
C ASN A 58 -7.63 -14.97 8.16
N PRO A 59 -6.40 -15.52 8.09
CA PRO A 59 -5.13 -14.83 8.36
C PRO A 59 -4.78 -13.79 7.28
N PRO A 60 -4.01 -12.74 7.63
CA PRO A 60 -3.62 -11.70 6.68
C PRO A 60 -2.64 -12.22 5.64
N ASP A 61 -2.83 -11.80 4.39
CA ASP A 61 -2.08 -12.27 3.23
C ASP A 61 -0.96 -11.28 2.86
N ILE A 62 0.06 -11.22 3.72
CA ILE A 62 1.17 -10.24 3.62
C ILE A 62 1.99 -10.43 2.33
N ASP A 63 2.18 -11.68 1.89
CA ASP A 63 2.92 -12.00 0.66
C ASP A 63 2.22 -11.44 -0.58
N ARG A 64 0.89 -11.54 -0.63
CA ARG A 64 0.10 -10.93 -1.70
C ARG A 64 0.15 -9.40 -1.63
N ALA A 65 0.01 -8.81 -0.45
CA ALA A 65 0.11 -7.36 -0.26
C ALA A 65 1.47 -6.80 -0.73
N MET A 66 2.58 -7.49 -0.46
CA MET A 66 3.91 -7.11 -0.95
C MET A 66 4.04 -7.26 -2.47
N SER A 67 3.49 -8.32 -3.05
CA SER A 67 3.51 -8.52 -4.50
C SER A 67 2.75 -7.41 -5.24
N LEU A 68 1.60 -6.99 -4.70
CA LEU A 68 0.82 -5.86 -5.24
C LEU A 68 1.58 -4.54 -5.10
N THR A 69 2.26 -4.32 -3.97
CA THR A 69 3.11 -3.13 -3.76
C THR A 69 4.30 -3.10 -4.72
N ALA A 70 4.94 -4.26 -4.98
CA ALA A 70 6.01 -4.36 -5.96
C ALA A 70 5.51 -4.05 -7.38
N ARG A 71 4.30 -4.50 -7.73
CA ARG A 71 3.66 -4.18 -9.01
C ARG A 71 3.37 -2.68 -9.14
N ALA A 72 2.89 -2.04 -8.07
CA ALA A 72 2.72 -0.58 -8.02
C ALA A 72 4.05 0.15 -8.26
N ALA A 73 5.12 -0.26 -7.56
CA ALA A 73 6.45 0.32 -7.71
C ALA A 73 6.99 0.19 -9.15
N LEU A 74 6.77 -0.95 -9.81
CA LEU A 74 7.14 -1.15 -11.22
C LEU A 74 6.37 -0.21 -12.15
N MET A 75 5.06 -0.04 -11.94
CA MET A 75 4.24 0.85 -12.76
C MET A 75 4.65 2.32 -12.59
N ILE A 76 4.96 2.75 -11.36
CA ILE A 76 5.49 4.10 -11.09
C ILE A 76 6.84 4.31 -11.79
N ALA A 77 7.68 3.28 -11.83
CA ALA A 77 8.95 3.30 -12.57
C ALA A 77 8.78 3.27 -14.10
N GLY A 78 7.55 3.26 -14.62
CA GLY A 78 7.24 3.26 -16.04
C GLY A 78 7.25 1.87 -16.69
N PHE A 79 7.33 0.79 -15.90
CA PHE A 79 7.17 -0.57 -16.39
C PHE A 79 5.68 -0.92 -16.39
N THR A 80 4.96 -0.51 -17.43
CA THR A 80 3.67 -1.09 -17.78
C THR A 80 3.92 -2.47 -18.40
N GLU A 81 3.24 -3.50 -17.89
CA GLU A 81 3.25 -4.84 -18.47
C GLU A 81 3.05 -4.77 -19.99
N LEU A 82 4.02 -5.34 -20.74
CA LEU A 82 3.99 -5.50 -22.19
C LEU A 82 2.85 -6.42 -22.64
#